data_AF-A0A8J9X731-F1
#
_entry.id   AF-A0A8J9X731-F1
#
_cell.length_a   1.000
_cell.length_b   1.000
_cell.length_c   1.000
_cell.angle_alpha   90.00
_cell.angle_beta   90.00
_cell.angle_gamma   90.00
#
_symmetry.space_group_name_H-M   'P 1'
#
loop_
_entity.id
_entity.type
_entity.pdbx_description
1 polymer ?
#
loop_
_entity_poly.entity_id
_entity_poly.type
_entity_poly.pdbx_seq_one_letter_code
_entity_poly.pdbx_strand_id
1 'polypeptide(L)'
;SPVVVAIWKGRDEGLPVLVLNSHYDVVPADTSAWTVPPFAGLQRDGNIYGRGTQDMKCVCIQYVEAIRRIHRLDPTWQPERSIYLTFVPDE
;
A
#
# COMPACT_ATOMS: atom_id res chain seq x y z
N SER A 1 -3.70 17.08 -2.63
CA SER A 1 -3.02 15.89 -3.16
C SER A 1 -4.01 15.02 -3.96
N PRO A 2 -3.64 14.18 -4.94
CA PRO A 2 -4.60 13.42 -5.74
C PRO A 2 -5.01 12.06 -5.15
N VAL A 3 -6.24 11.62 -5.42
CA VAL A 3 -6.62 10.20 -5.28
C VAL A 3 -6.07 9.42 -6.47
N VAL A 4 -5.38 8.31 -6.21
CA VAL A 4 -4.84 7.41 -7.23
C VAL A 4 -5.59 6.07 -7.16
N VAL A 5 -6.08 5.59 -8.30
CA VAL A 5 -6.78 4.31 -8.39
C VAL A 5 -6.08 3.41 -9.40
N ALA A 6 -5.70 2.21 -8.97
CA ALA A 6 -5.23 1.14 -9.85
C ALA A 6 -6.28 0.02 -9.89
N ILE A 7 -6.57 -0.49 -11.09
CA ILE A 7 -7.63 -1.47 -11.32
C ILE A 7 -7.01 -2.76 -11.84
N TRP A 8 -7.21 -3.86 -11.12
CA TRP A 8 -6.98 -5.21 -11.62
C TRP A 8 -8.32 -5.84 -11.98
N LYS A 9 -8.61 -5.89 -13.28
CA LYS A 9 -9.87 -6.41 -13.80
C LYS A 9 -10.05 -7.89 -13.46
N GLY A 10 -11.22 -8.22 -12.92
CA GLY A 10 -11.64 -9.61 -12.70
C GLY A 10 -12.20 -10.26 -13.96
N ARG A 11 -12.51 -11.55 -13.86
CA ARG A 11 -13.12 -12.34 -14.94
C ARG A 11 -14.60 -12.02 -15.15
N ASP A 12 -15.32 -11.74 -14.07
CA ASP A 12 -16.75 -11.40 -14.09
C ASP A 12 -16.97 -9.94 -13.67
N GLU A 13 -17.31 -9.09 -14.65
CA GLU A 13 -17.62 -7.67 -14.42
C GLU A 13 -19.01 -7.47 -13.75
N GLY A 14 -19.81 -8.52 -13.60
CA GLY A 14 -21.10 -8.50 -12.90
C GLY A 14 -21.00 -8.66 -11.38
N LEU A 15 -19.83 -9.04 -10.85
CA LEU A 15 -19.61 -9.21 -9.41
C LEU A 15 -19.23 -7.90 -8.72
N PRO A 16 -19.61 -7.71 -7.44
CA PRO A 16 -19.14 -6.57 -6.64
C PRO A 16 -17.62 -6.52 -6.54
N VAL A 17 -17.06 -5.32 -6.67
CA VAL A 17 -15.62 -5.08 -6.59
C VAL A 17 -15.07 -5.25 -5.18
N LEU A 18 -13.82 -5.70 -5.07
CA LEU A 18 -13.05 -5.63 -3.83
C LEU A 18 -12.23 -4.34 -3.83
N VAL A 19 -12.41 -3.49 -2.82
CA VAL A 19 -11.60 -2.28 -2.65
C VAL A 19 -10.54 -2.52 -1.59
N LEU A 20 -9.28 -2.33 -1.96
CA LEU A 20 -8.13 -2.28 -1.07
C LEU A 20 -7.75 -0.80 -0.88
N ASN A 21 -8.25 -0.20 0.18
CA ASN A 21 -8.07 1.22 0.47
C ASN A 21 -6.88 1.47 1.41
N SER A 22 -6.14 2.53 1.13
CA SER A 22 -5.03 3.00 1.95
C SER A 22 -4.75 4.47 1.69
N HIS A 23 -4.20 5.18 2.68
CA HIS A 23 -3.71 6.54 2.50
C HIS A 23 -2.17 6.59 2.38
N TYR A 24 -1.65 7.66 1.79
CA TYR A 24 -0.22 7.80 1.57
C TYR A 24 0.42 9.03 2.22
N ASP A 25 -0.39 9.97 2.68
CA ASP A 25 0.07 11.05 3.53
C ASP A 25 0.43 10.49 4.91
N VAL A 26 1.15 11.32 5.66
CA VAL A 26 1.64 10.95 6.98
C VAL A 26 1.64 12.20 7.85
N VAL A 27 1.35 12.03 9.13
CA VAL A 27 1.45 13.15 10.07
C VAL A 27 2.90 13.67 10.16
N PRO A 28 3.09 14.94 10.54
CA PRO A 28 4.42 15.50 10.77
C PRO A 28 5.29 14.66 11.74
N ALA A 29 6.59 14.83 11.64
CA ALA A 29 7.56 14.23 12.54
C ALA A 29 8.43 15.31 13.17
N ASP A 30 8.40 15.40 14.50
CA ASP A 30 9.36 16.21 15.26
C ASP A 30 10.69 15.47 15.34
N THR A 31 11.68 15.91 14.57
CA THR A 31 12.99 15.24 14.49
C THR A 31 13.72 15.13 15.83
N SER A 32 13.42 16.01 16.81
CA SER A 32 14.09 15.98 18.12
C SER A 32 13.65 14.80 18.99
N ALA A 33 12.44 14.27 18.74
CA ALA A 33 11.88 13.13 19.46
C ALA A 33 12.26 11.77 18.84
N TRP A 34 13.02 11.76 17.75
CA TRP A 34 13.40 10.53 17.04
C TRP A 34 14.85 10.14 17.32
N THR A 35 15.07 8.84 17.49
CA THR A 35 16.42 8.27 17.65
C THR A 35 17.14 8.07 16.31
N VAL A 36 16.43 8.20 15.20
CA VAL A 36 16.91 8.07 13.81
C VAL A 36 16.11 9.00 12.90
N PRO A 37 16.63 9.45 11.74
CA PRO A 37 15.87 10.34 10.86
C PRO A 37 14.52 9.73 10.43
N PRO A 38 13.39 10.41 10.66
CA PRO A 38 12.04 9.83 10.52
C PRO A 38 11.68 9.42 9.09
N PHE A 39 12.31 10.00 8.08
CA PHE A 39 12.00 9.73 6.66
C PHE A 39 13.10 8.91 5.95
N ALA A 40 14.06 8.36 6.68
CA ALA A 40 15.14 7.55 6.11
C ALA A 40 14.77 6.08 5.86
N GLY A 41 13.72 5.56 6.51
CA GLY A 41 13.33 4.15 6.38
C GLY A 41 14.43 3.19 6.88
N LEU A 42 15.13 3.57 7.95
CA LEU A 42 16.30 2.83 8.44
C LEU A 42 15.91 1.45 8.98
N GLN A 43 16.66 0.43 8.61
CA GLN A 43 16.55 -0.90 9.20
C GLN A 43 17.59 -1.06 10.32
N ARG A 44 17.17 -1.44 11.52
CA ARG A 44 18.06 -1.69 12.67
C ARG A 44 17.42 -2.72 13.59
N ASP A 45 18.20 -3.70 14.04
CA ASP A 45 17.78 -4.74 14.99
C ASP A 45 16.47 -5.46 14.59
N GLY A 46 16.33 -5.77 13.30
CA GLY A 46 15.13 -6.43 12.74
C GLY A 46 13.91 -5.52 12.60
N ASN A 47 14.01 -4.24 12.94
CA ASN A 47 12.93 -3.26 12.84
C ASN A 47 13.18 -2.27 11.71
N ILE A 48 12.10 -1.75 11.10
CA ILE A 48 12.15 -0.63 10.16
C ILE A 48 11.62 0.62 10.88
N TYR A 49 12.45 1.65 10.93
CA TYR A 49 12.12 2.92 11.56
C TYR A 49 11.82 3.98 10.50
N GLY A 50 10.60 4.52 10.55
CA GLY A 50 10.24 5.68 9.77
C GLY A 50 8.78 6.09 9.96
N ARG A 51 8.50 7.38 9.80
CA ARG A 51 7.14 7.90 9.73
C ARG A 51 6.45 7.28 8.50
N GLY A 52 5.28 6.71 8.72
CA GLY A 52 4.54 5.99 7.67
C GLY A 52 4.75 4.47 7.67
N THR A 53 5.75 3.94 8.39
CA THR A 53 6.09 2.50 8.32
C THR A 53 5.02 1.60 8.94
N GLN A 54 4.24 2.10 9.91
CA GLN A 54 3.09 1.38 10.47
C GLN A 54 1.76 1.96 9.98
N ASP A 55 1.68 3.29 9.89
CA ASP A 55 0.46 4.02 9.52
C ASP A 55 0.70 4.93 8.31
N MET A 56 0.28 4.53 7.10
CA MET A 56 -0.09 3.15 6.75
C MET A 56 0.61 2.64 5.48
N LYS A 57 1.79 3.19 5.16
CA LYS A 57 2.53 2.85 3.94
C LYS A 57 2.92 1.39 3.85
N CYS A 58 3.01 0.67 4.97
CA CYS A 58 3.18 -0.78 4.96
C CYS A 58 2.02 -1.48 4.25
N VAL A 59 0.78 -1.11 4.55
CA VAL A 59 -0.43 -1.68 3.92
C VAL A 59 -0.47 -1.32 2.43
N CYS A 60 -0.13 -0.09 2.06
CA CYS A 60 -0.04 0.33 0.65
C CYS A 60 0.87 -0.60 -0.15
N ILE A 61 2.07 -0.88 0.37
CA ILE A 61 3.05 -1.72 -0.31
C ILE A 61 2.68 -3.21 -0.24
N GLN A 62 2.07 -3.67 0.86
CA GLN A 62 1.58 -5.05 0.97
C GLN A 62 0.55 -5.39 -0.11
N TYR A 63 -0.38 -4.47 -0.43
CA TYR A 63 -1.34 -4.68 -1.51
C TYR A 63 -0.66 -4.82 -2.88
N VAL A 64 0.25 -3.88 -3.19
CA VAL A 64 0.98 -3.90 -4.46
C VAL A 64 1.83 -5.16 -4.59
N GLU A 65 2.56 -5.53 -3.54
CA GLU A 65 3.43 -6.70 -3.55
C GLU A 65 2.65 -8.02 -3.58
N ALA A 66 1.48 -8.10 -2.95
CA ALA A 66 0.61 -9.28 -3.05
C ALA A 66 0.19 -9.53 -4.52
N ILE A 67 -0.28 -8.49 -5.20
CA ILE A 67 -0.66 -8.55 -6.62
C ILE A 67 0.54 -8.90 -7.48
N ARG A 68 1.67 -8.21 -7.28
CA ARG A 68 2.92 -8.46 -8.01
C ARG A 68 3.41 -9.90 -7.82
N ARG A 69 3.24 -10.48 -6.63
CA ARG A 69 3.62 -11.88 -6.34
C ARG A 69 2.70 -12.87 -7.04
N ILE A 70 1.39 -12.63 -7.04
CA ILE A 70 0.44 -13.49 -7.77
C ILE A 70 0.78 -13.49 -9.27
N HIS A 71 0.95 -12.32 -9.87
CA HIS A 71 1.30 -12.20 -11.29
C HIS A 71 2.65 -12.85 -11.63
N ARG A 72 3.63 -12.79 -10.72
CA ARG A 72 4.93 -13.46 -10.90
C ARG A 72 4.79 -14.99 -10.84
N LEU A 73 3.92 -15.52 -9.97
CA LEU A 73 3.72 -16.96 -9.80
C LEU A 73 2.90 -17.57 -10.94
N ASP A 74 1.88 -16.85 -11.40
CA ASP A 74 1.06 -17.22 -12.55
C ASP A 74 0.60 -15.95 -13.29
N PRO A 75 1.25 -15.60 -14.42
CA PRO A 75 0.87 -14.45 -15.22
C PRO A 75 -0.52 -14.55 -15.86
N THR A 76 -1.09 -15.75 -15.94
CA THR A 76 -2.41 -16.02 -16.52
C THR A 76 -3.53 -16.05 -15.49
N TRP A 77 -3.17 -16.12 -14.20
CA TRP A 77 -4.14 -16.05 -13.13
C TRP A 77 -4.80 -14.67 -13.10
N GLN A 78 -6.12 -14.68 -12.92
CA GLN A 78 -6.93 -13.47 -12.84
C GLN A 78 -7.96 -13.67 -11.72
N PRO A 79 -8.25 -12.63 -10.90
CA PRO A 79 -9.25 -12.74 -9.87
C PRO A 79 -10.66 -12.87 -10.46
N GLU A 80 -11.58 -13.48 -9.71
CA GLU A 80 -12.97 -13.62 -10.17
C GLU A 80 -13.68 -12.26 -10.26
N ARG A 81 -13.56 -11.45 -9.20
CA ARG A 81 -14.07 -10.08 -9.11
C ARG A 81 -12.94 -9.06 -9.30
N SER A 82 -13.26 -7.88 -9.85
CA SER A 82 -12.27 -6.81 -9.99
C SER A 82 -11.77 -6.30 -8.64
N ILE A 83 -10.47 -5.99 -8.57
CA ILE A 83 -9.81 -5.44 -7.39
C ILE A 83 -9.39 -4.01 -7.68
N TYR A 84 -9.82 -3.08 -6.83
CA TYR A 84 -9.53 -1.65 -6.93
C TYR A 84 -8.60 -1.28 -5.77
N LEU A 85 -7.39 -0.84 -6.10
CA LEU A 85 -6.46 -0.29 -5.12
C LEU A 85 -6.64 1.22 -5.14
N THR A 86 -7.09 1.77 -4.02
CA THR A 86 -7.29 3.21 -3.87
C THR A 86 -6.26 3.76 -2.90
N PHE A 87 -5.40 4.66 -3.39
CA PHE A 87 -4.42 5.40 -2.61
C PHE A 87 -4.92 6.83 -2.46
N VAL A 88 -5.38 7.18 -1.26
CA VAL A 88 -6.01 8.47 -0.98
C VAL A 88 -5.04 9.42 -0.26
N PRO A 89 -5.15 10.73 -0.46
CA PRO A 89 -4.55 11.72 0.41
C PRO A 89 -5.54 12.20 1.47
N ASP A 90 -4.98 12.94 2.44
CA ASP A 90 -5.73 13.78 3.37
C ASP A 90 -6.71 12.96 4.23
N GLU A 91 -6.24 11.82 4.75
CA GLU A 91 -6.96 10.98 5.73
C GLU A 91 -7.04 11.66 7.11
#